data_AF-A0A7X7MU18-F1
#
_entry.id   AF-A0A7X7MU18-F1
#
_cell.length_a   1.000
_cell.length_b   1.000
_cell.length_c   1.000
_cell.angle_alpha   90.00
_cell.angle_beta   90.00
_cell.angle_gamma   90.00
#
_symmetry.space_group_name_H-M   'P 1'
#
loop_
_entity.id
_entity.type
_entity.pdbx_description
1 polymer ?
#
loop_
_entity_poly.entity_id
_entity_poly.type
_entity_poly.pdbx_seq_one_letter_code
_entity_poly.pdbx_strand_id
1 'polypeptide(L)'
;MEPKYLKNGVFSEKIEKYTIENSNFQSERDYISLSHIHLSVDEIINQFKAGFKDTVPIRLKCYKGYQMERDLVERIKAVWGERIKTDIEVSAFDGLVKGHPDFAFDNYPGDCKSVLMDDWIPKDGKLPRRIYWQMQAYMKYSEKDKSLVIFESRESGKLVDFWVKENRDIQNEIGEKLQQIIKVVSSIIKNYKL
;
A
#
# COMPACT_ATOMS: atom_id res chain seq x y z
N MET A 1 -17.47 2.06 44.31
CA MET A 1 -18.33 2.81 43.37
C MET A 1 -17.84 2.48 41.98
N GLU A 2 -18.60 1.71 41.21
CA GLU A 2 -18.28 1.57 39.78
C GLU A 2 -18.64 2.87 39.05
N PRO A 3 -17.77 3.40 38.18
CA PRO A 3 -18.11 4.57 37.39
C PRO A 3 -19.25 4.22 36.44
N LYS A 4 -20.41 4.88 36.62
CA LYS A 4 -21.52 4.86 35.65
C LYS A 4 -21.18 5.79 34.49
N TYR A 5 -20.75 5.24 33.37
CA TYR A 5 -20.52 6.03 32.16
C TYR A 5 -21.87 6.37 31.48
N LEU A 6 -22.08 7.65 31.16
CA LEU A 6 -23.18 8.11 30.30
C LEU A 6 -22.76 7.93 28.84
N LYS A 7 -23.39 6.98 28.13
CA LYS A 7 -23.13 6.75 26.70
C LYS A 7 -23.90 7.76 25.85
N ASN A 8 -23.33 8.95 25.67
CA ASN A 8 -23.80 9.92 24.68
C ASN A 8 -23.05 9.71 23.36
N GLY A 9 -23.62 8.92 22.43
CA GLY A 9 -22.98 8.51 21.17
C GLY A 9 -22.63 9.64 20.18
N VAL A 10 -23.20 10.84 20.39
CA VAL A 10 -23.09 12.00 19.47
C VAL A 10 -21.64 12.45 19.23
N PHE A 11 -20.76 12.33 20.23
CA PHE A 11 -19.36 12.78 20.07
C PHE A 11 -18.53 11.81 19.22
N SER A 12 -18.58 10.51 19.53
CA SER A 12 -17.86 9.49 18.76
C SER A 12 -18.35 9.39 17.32
N GLU A 13 -19.66 9.52 17.10
CA GLU A 13 -20.27 9.50 15.76
C GLU A 13 -19.74 10.64 14.87
N LYS A 14 -19.58 11.85 15.43
CA LYS A 14 -19.03 12.99 14.68
C LYS A 14 -17.56 12.77 14.28
N ILE A 15 -16.75 12.21 15.17
CA ILE A 15 -15.35 11.88 14.87
C ILE A 15 -15.26 10.75 13.85
N GLU A 16 -16.10 9.72 13.97
CA GLU A 16 -16.12 8.61 13.01
C GLU A 16 -16.52 9.10 11.62
N LYS A 17 -17.56 9.94 11.52
CA LYS A 17 -17.95 10.57 10.26
C LYS A 17 -16.81 11.36 9.64
N TYR A 18 -16.13 12.20 10.41
CA TYR A 18 -14.93 12.92 9.95
C TYR A 18 -13.86 11.96 9.42
N THR A 19 -13.62 10.85 10.14
CA THR A 19 -12.63 9.83 9.75
C THR A 19 -12.98 9.16 8.42
N ILE A 20 -14.26 8.85 8.19
CA ILE A 20 -14.77 8.26 6.94
C ILE A 20 -14.58 9.22 5.77
N GLU A 21 -14.95 10.49 5.96
CA GLU A 21 -14.86 11.56 4.96
C GLU A 21 -13.41 11.90 4.58
N ASN A 22 -12.47 11.74 5.53
CA ASN A 22 -11.05 12.04 5.33
C ASN A 22 -10.18 10.78 5.14
N SER A 23 -10.78 9.64 4.81
CA SER A 23 -10.07 8.35 4.68
C SER A 23 -9.11 8.25 3.50
N ASN A 24 -9.18 9.18 2.55
CA ASN A 24 -8.48 9.13 1.26
C ASN A 24 -8.72 7.81 0.51
N PHE A 25 -9.84 7.13 0.79
CA PHE A 25 -10.23 5.92 0.09
C PHE A 25 -10.65 6.27 -1.34
N GLN A 26 -10.00 5.63 -2.30
CA GLN A 26 -10.34 5.75 -3.72
C GLN A 26 -11.21 4.56 -4.11
N SER A 27 -12.49 4.82 -4.36
CA SER A 27 -13.44 3.79 -4.83
C SER A 27 -13.12 3.32 -6.24
N GLU A 28 -12.47 4.14 -7.05
CA GLU A 28 -12.05 3.82 -8.41
C GLU A 28 -10.65 4.41 -8.68
N ARG A 29 -9.93 3.80 -9.62
CA ARG A 29 -8.62 4.26 -10.08
C ARG A 29 -8.56 4.12 -11.59
N ASP A 30 -7.93 5.10 -12.23
CA ASP A 30 -7.65 5.10 -13.67
C ASP A 30 -6.34 4.36 -14.03
N TYR A 31 -5.72 3.69 -13.05
CA TYR A 31 -4.49 2.93 -13.19
C TYR A 31 -4.53 1.58 -12.44
N ILE A 32 -3.65 0.67 -12.84
CA ILE A 32 -3.40 -0.62 -12.19
C ILE A 32 -2.37 -0.45 -11.08
N SER A 33 -2.76 -0.79 -9.84
CA SER A 33 -1.90 -0.58 -8.68
C SER A 33 -0.91 -1.72 -8.44
N LEU A 34 0.37 -1.38 -8.33
CA LEU A 34 1.44 -2.33 -8.00
C LEU A 34 1.30 -2.92 -6.59
N SER A 35 0.57 -2.28 -5.66
CA SER A 35 0.31 -2.86 -4.33
C SER A 35 -0.65 -4.06 -4.37
N HIS A 36 -1.45 -4.18 -5.43
CA HIS A 36 -2.38 -5.29 -5.64
C HIS A 36 -1.84 -6.37 -6.58
N ILE A 37 -0.56 -6.28 -6.99
CA ILE A 37 0.03 -7.19 -7.99
C ILE A 37 0.04 -8.67 -7.57
N HIS A 38 -0.17 -8.96 -6.30
CA HIS A 38 -0.31 -10.32 -5.78
C HIS A 38 -1.66 -10.99 -6.10
N LEU A 39 -2.72 -10.22 -6.36
CA LEU A 39 -4.05 -10.71 -6.75
C LEU A 39 -4.05 -11.30 -8.16
N SER A 40 -4.96 -12.21 -8.49
CA SER A 40 -5.03 -12.77 -9.85
C SER A 40 -5.26 -11.73 -10.96
N VAL A 41 -4.99 -12.10 -12.21
CA VAL A 41 -5.24 -11.25 -13.39
C VAL A 41 -6.70 -10.79 -13.42
N ASP A 42 -7.64 -11.73 -13.24
CA ASP A 42 -9.07 -11.44 -13.28
C ASP A 42 -9.51 -10.50 -12.16
N GLU A 43 -8.98 -10.69 -10.94
CA GLU A 43 -9.28 -9.79 -9.81
C GLU A 43 -8.81 -8.36 -10.09
N ILE A 44 -7.61 -8.18 -10.65
CA ILE A 44 -7.08 -6.85 -10.97
C ILE A 44 -7.89 -6.20 -12.10
N ILE A 45 -8.24 -6.95 -13.15
CA ILE A 45 -9.10 -6.45 -14.24
C ILE A 45 -10.47 -6.06 -13.70
N ASN A 46 -11.05 -6.86 -12.80
CA ASN A 46 -12.35 -6.57 -12.20
C ASN A 46 -12.28 -5.32 -11.30
N GLN A 47 -11.21 -5.15 -10.52
CA GLN A 47 -11.00 -3.92 -9.75
C GLN A 47 -10.90 -2.68 -10.63
N PHE A 48 -10.23 -2.78 -11.78
CA PHE A 48 -10.14 -1.67 -12.74
C PHE A 48 -11.51 -1.34 -13.35
N LYS A 49 -12.32 -2.35 -13.67
CA LYS A 49 -13.64 -2.16 -14.32
C LYS A 49 -14.73 -1.69 -13.36
N ALA A 50 -14.79 -2.29 -12.17
CA ALA A 50 -15.91 -2.17 -11.24
C ALA A 50 -15.55 -1.39 -9.97
N GLY A 51 -14.30 -0.92 -9.85
CA GLY A 51 -13.79 -0.25 -8.68
C GLY A 51 -13.61 -1.18 -7.48
N PHE A 52 -13.52 -0.56 -6.31
CA PHE A 52 -13.33 -1.18 -5.02
C PHE A 52 -14.61 -1.13 -4.20
N LYS A 53 -14.82 -2.18 -3.39
CA LYS A 53 -15.91 -2.21 -2.43
C LYS A 53 -15.76 -1.05 -1.44
N ASP A 54 -16.74 -0.15 -1.45
CA ASP A 54 -16.77 1.00 -0.56
C ASP A 54 -17.70 0.74 0.63
N THR A 55 -17.12 0.55 1.82
CA THR A 55 -17.89 0.42 3.06
C THR A 55 -17.24 1.21 4.20
N VAL A 56 -18.03 1.58 5.21
CA VAL A 56 -17.55 2.28 6.40
C VAL A 56 -16.34 1.56 7.04
N PRO A 57 -16.37 0.23 7.31
CA PRO A 57 -15.20 -0.46 7.84
C PRO A 57 -13.95 -0.35 6.97
N ILE A 58 -14.10 -0.35 5.63
CA ILE A 58 -12.98 -0.22 4.69
C ILE A 58 -12.39 1.19 4.77
N ARG A 59 -13.23 2.23 4.78
CA ARG A 59 -12.80 3.63 4.90
C ARG A 59 -12.09 3.89 6.23
N LEU A 60 -12.63 3.39 7.34
CA LEU A 60 -11.99 3.50 8.66
C LEU A 60 -10.63 2.78 8.70
N LYS A 61 -10.55 1.58 8.11
CA LYS A 61 -9.29 0.84 8.00
C LYS A 61 -8.26 1.58 7.13
N CYS A 62 -8.71 2.19 6.03
CA CYS A 62 -7.87 2.99 5.14
C CYS A 62 -7.30 4.21 5.87
N TYR A 63 -8.14 4.99 6.54
CA TYR A 63 -7.70 6.13 7.36
C TYR A 63 -6.67 5.70 8.40
N LYS A 64 -6.96 4.61 9.13
CA LYS A 64 -6.03 4.11 10.16
C LYS A 64 -4.71 3.64 9.57
N GLY A 65 -4.71 3.07 8.36
CA GLY A 65 -3.49 2.72 7.63
C GLY A 65 -2.62 3.96 7.40
N TYR A 66 -3.17 4.98 6.72
CA TYR A 66 -2.45 6.23 6.44
C TYR A 66 -2.02 6.99 7.69
N GLN A 67 -2.80 6.92 8.77
CA GLN A 67 -2.42 7.52 10.05
C GLN A 67 -1.10 6.91 10.59
N MET A 68 -0.98 5.58 10.58
CA MET A 68 0.23 4.91 11.07
C MET A 68 1.41 5.09 10.11
N GLU A 69 1.15 5.05 8.81
CA GLU A 69 2.17 5.29 7.78
C GLU A 69 2.78 6.69 7.93
N ARG A 70 1.95 7.73 8.04
CA ARG A 70 2.42 9.12 8.21
C ARG A 70 3.29 9.28 9.46
N ASP A 71 2.83 8.76 10.60
CA ASP A 71 3.58 8.82 11.85
C ASP A 71 4.94 8.09 11.74
N LEU A 72 4.97 6.91 11.12
CA LEU A 72 6.21 6.16 10.94
C LEU A 72 7.17 6.88 9.97
N VAL A 73 6.67 7.40 8.84
CA VAL A 73 7.48 8.16 7.88
C VAL A 73 8.03 9.45 8.51
N GLU A 74 7.26 10.14 9.36
CA GLU A 74 7.74 11.31 10.11
C GLU A 74 8.91 10.95 11.04
N ARG A 75 8.81 9.84 11.80
CA ARG A 75 9.90 9.34 12.64
C ARG A 75 11.14 8.95 11.82
N ILE A 76 10.94 8.28 10.69
CA ILE A 76 12.02 7.91 9.75
C ILE A 76 12.72 9.18 9.25
N LYS A 77 11.99 10.19 8.78
CA LYS A 77 12.56 11.47 8.34
C LYS A 77 13.34 12.17 9.45
N ALA A 78 12.84 12.16 10.69
CA ALA A 78 13.52 12.78 11.82
C ALA A 78 14.90 12.16 12.10
N VAL A 79 15.09 10.87 11.79
CA VAL A 79 16.36 10.14 12.02
C VAL A 79 17.32 10.26 10.84
N TRP A 80 16.82 10.09 9.61
CA TRP A 80 17.68 9.98 8.41
C TRP A 80 17.68 11.21 7.51
N GLY A 81 16.83 12.21 7.78
CA GLY A 81 16.82 13.50 7.10
C GLY A 81 16.71 13.38 5.58
N GLU A 82 17.63 14.03 4.88
CA GLU A 82 17.65 14.15 3.41
C GLU A 82 17.81 12.81 2.66
N ARG A 83 18.22 11.75 3.37
CA ARG A 83 18.27 10.39 2.80
C ARG A 83 16.88 9.83 2.50
N ILE A 84 15.83 10.45 3.05
CA ILE A 84 14.44 10.04 2.92
C ILE A 84 13.71 10.99 1.97
N LYS A 85 13.18 10.44 0.88
CA LYS A 85 12.27 11.13 -0.05
C LYS A 85 10.87 10.57 0.08
N THR A 86 9.84 11.41 -0.02
CA THR A 86 8.42 11.00 -0.07
C THR A 86 7.79 11.46 -1.38
N ASP A 87 6.50 11.18 -1.56
CA ASP A 87 5.74 11.57 -2.76
C ASP A 87 6.34 11.00 -4.04
N ILE A 88 6.84 9.77 -3.93
CA ILE A 88 7.48 9.04 -5.02
C ILE A 88 6.44 8.19 -5.76
N GLU A 89 6.54 8.16 -7.08
CA GLU A 89 5.73 7.30 -7.95
C GLU A 89 6.66 6.37 -8.74
N VAL A 90 6.31 5.08 -8.75
CA VAL A 90 6.86 4.10 -9.69
C VAL A 90 5.83 3.93 -10.80
N SER A 91 6.18 4.29 -12.03
CA SER A 91 5.26 4.32 -13.16
C SER A 91 5.73 3.39 -14.28
N ALA A 92 4.80 2.70 -14.92
CA ALA A 92 5.07 1.84 -16.07
C ALA A 92 3.90 1.85 -17.07
N PHE A 93 4.16 1.38 -18.29
CA PHE A 93 3.15 1.31 -19.36
C PHE A 93 2.45 2.66 -19.60
N ASP A 94 3.25 3.72 -19.82
CA ASP A 94 2.78 5.08 -20.06
C ASP A 94 1.82 5.61 -18.98
N GLY A 95 2.08 5.21 -17.72
CA GLY A 95 1.32 5.66 -16.54
C GLY A 95 0.08 4.83 -16.24
N LEU A 96 -0.22 3.79 -17.03
CA LEU A 96 -1.36 2.89 -16.77
C LEU A 96 -1.10 1.94 -15.59
N VAL A 97 0.16 1.74 -15.21
CA VAL A 97 0.54 0.96 -14.02
C VAL A 97 1.31 1.86 -13.07
N LYS A 98 0.87 1.95 -11.82
CA LYS A 98 1.50 2.82 -10.81
C LYS A 98 1.68 2.15 -9.46
N GLY A 99 2.76 2.53 -8.80
CA GLY A 99 3.06 2.22 -7.41
C GLY A 99 3.44 3.49 -6.66
N HIS A 100 3.04 3.57 -5.40
CA HIS A 100 3.38 4.69 -4.52
C HIS A 100 4.06 4.09 -3.30
N PRO A 101 5.38 3.84 -3.33
CA PRO A 101 6.10 3.51 -2.11
C PRO A 101 6.05 4.69 -1.14
N ASP A 102 5.94 4.41 0.15
CA ASP A 102 5.70 5.43 1.18
C ASP A 102 6.90 6.38 1.34
N PHE A 103 8.10 5.87 1.06
CA PHE A 103 9.33 6.65 1.04
C PHE A 103 10.39 6.01 0.14
N ALA A 104 11.47 6.74 -0.15
CA ALA A 104 12.70 6.17 -0.67
C ALA A 104 13.86 6.49 0.27
N PHE A 105 14.67 5.48 0.61
CA PHE A 105 15.89 5.63 1.40
C PHE A 105 17.10 5.42 0.51
N ASP A 106 17.95 6.45 0.39
CA ASP A 106 19.08 6.48 -0.56
C ASP A 106 18.67 6.09 -2.00
N ASN A 107 17.49 6.55 -2.42
CA ASN A 107 16.85 6.24 -3.71
C ASN A 107 16.36 4.79 -3.89
N TYR A 108 16.31 3.98 -2.85
CA TYR A 108 15.65 2.66 -2.87
C TYR A 108 14.22 2.76 -2.36
N PRO A 109 13.23 2.15 -3.05
CA PRO A 109 11.83 2.21 -2.62
C PRO A 109 11.64 1.57 -1.25
N GLY A 110 10.85 2.21 -0.43
CA GLY A 110 10.56 1.87 0.95
C GLY A 110 9.05 1.83 1.20
N ASP A 111 8.62 0.92 2.07
CA ASP A 111 7.20 0.78 2.42
C ASP A 111 7.04 0.46 3.92
N CYS A 112 6.09 1.14 4.55
CA CYS A 112 5.75 1.08 5.96
C CYS A 112 4.52 0.18 6.16
N LYS A 113 4.65 -0.81 7.04
CA LYS A 113 3.57 -1.73 7.38
C LYS A 113 3.31 -1.70 8.87
N SER A 114 2.05 -1.76 9.27
CA SER A 114 1.69 -1.88 10.68
C SER A 114 0.84 -3.12 10.96
N VAL A 115 1.13 -3.78 12.07
CA VAL A 115 0.41 -4.95 12.59
C VAL A 115 -0.13 -4.64 13.99
N LEU A 116 -1.16 -5.38 14.42
CA LEU A 116 -1.81 -5.07 15.71
C LEU A 116 -0.95 -5.45 16.91
N MET A 117 -0.20 -6.55 16.84
CA MET A 117 0.54 -7.14 17.96
C MET A 117 1.99 -7.43 17.56
N ASP A 118 2.88 -7.46 18.54
CA ASP A 118 4.31 -7.71 18.34
C ASP A 118 4.57 -9.05 17.63
N ASP A 119 3.81 -10.08 18.01
CA ASP A 119 3.94 -11.43 17.46
C ASP A 119 3.47 -11.56 16.01
N TRP A 120 2.80 -10.54 15.47
CA TRP A 120 2.37 -10.50 14.07
C TRP A 120 3.40 -9.86 13.15
N ILE A 121 4.48 -9.31 13.70
CA ILE A 121 5.62 -8.90 12.89
C ILE A 121 6.20 -10.16 12.23
N PRO A 122 6.46 -10.15 10.92
CA PRO A 122 7.03 -11.31 10.25
C PRO A 122 8.34 -11.76 10.92
N LYS A 123 8.48 -13.07 11.13
CA LYS A 123 9.67 -13.68 11.74
C LYS A 123 10.55 -14.30 10.63
N ASP A 124 11.81 -14.56 10.95
CA ASP A 124 12.76 -15.31 10.11
C ASP A 124 13.02 -14.74 8.71
N GLY A 125 12.90 -13.42 8.54
CA GLY A 125 13.17 -12.75 7.27
C GLY A 125 12.14 -13.02 6.16
N LYS A 126 11.00 -13.66 6.48
CA LYS A 126 9.98 -14.04 5.49
C LYS A 126 8.83 -13.05 5.48
N LEU A 127 8.74 -12.25 4.41
CA LEU A 127 7.62 -11.34 4.21
C LEU A 127 6.35 -12.07 3.74
N PRO A 128 5.15 -11.59 4.13
CA PRO A 128 3.90 -12.04 3.52
C PRO A 128 3.95 -11.88 1.99
N ARG A 129 3.47 -12.89 1.25
CA ARG A 129 3.54 -12.92 -0.23
C ARG A 129 3.10 -11.61 -0.88
N ARG A 130 2.00 -11.02 -0.40
CA ARG A 130 1.46 -9.75 -0.92
C ARG A 130 2.48 -8.60 -0.89
N ILE A 131 3.24 -8.50 0.21
CA ILE A 131 4.23 -7.44 0.44
C ILE A 131 5.48 -7.75 -0.37
N TYR A 132 5.92 -9.01 -0.35
CA TYR A 132 7.07 -9.43 -1.15
C TYR A 132 6.86 -9.15 -2.65
N TRP A 133 5.70 -9.51 -3.20
CA TRP A 133 5.36 -9.25 -4.60
C TRP A 133 5.26 -7.75 -4.92
N GLN A 134 4.69 -6.95 -4.02
CA GLN A 134 4.67 -5.49 -4.16
C GLN A 134 6.10 -4.92 -4.24
N MET A 135 6.99 -5.37 -3.36
CA MET A 135 8.39 -4.94 -3.36
C MET A 135 9.13 -5.33 -4.65
N GLN A 136 8.93 -6.56 -5.12
CA GLN A 136 9.49 -6.99 -6.41
C GLN A 136 8.98 -6.15 -7.58
N ALA A 137 7.70 -5.77 -7.56
CA ALA A 137 7.14 -4.90 -8.59
C ALA A 137 7.73 -3.49 -8.54
N TYR A 138 7.88 -2.89 -7.36
CA TYR A 138 8.54 -1.60 -7.19
C TYR A 138 9.96 -1.63 -7.73
N MET A 139 10.76 -2.63 -7.34
CA MET A 139 12.13 -2.81 -7.83
C MET A 139 12.21 -2.95 -9.35
N LYS A 140 11.36 -3.80 -9.94
CA LYS A 140 11.32 -4.02 -11.39
C LYS A 140 11.12 -2.72 -12.17
N TYR A 141 10.15 -1.90 -11.78
CA TYR A 141 9.76 -0.71 -12.53
C TYR A 141 10.45 0.58 -12.06
N SER A 142 11.27 0.51 -11.02
CA SER A 142 12.18 1.61 -10.61
C SER A 142 13.66 1.30 -10.90
N GLU A 143 13.94 0.16 -11.54
CA GLU A 143 15.28 -0.32 -11.88
C GLU A 143 16.22 -0.38 -10.67
N LYS A 144 15.70 -0.91 -9.55
CA LYS A 144 16.44 -1.09 -8.29
C LYS A 144 16.66 -2.56 -7.99
N ASP A 145 17.80 -2.86 -7.37
CA ASP A 145 18.23 -4.21 -6.99
C ASP A 145 17.79 -4.60 -5.57
N LYS A 146 17.30 -3.63 -4.79
CA LYS A 146 16.74 -3.85 -3.44
C LYS A 146 15.65 -2.84 -3.08
N SER A 147 14.85 -3.19 -2.08
CA SER A 147 13.86 -2.32 -1.46
C SER A 147 13.80 -2.55 0.06
N LEU A 148 13.23 -1.60 0.78
CA LEU A 148 13.11 -1.63 2.24
C LEU A 148 11.65 -1.78 2.65
N VAL A 149 11.36 -2.68 3.60
CA VAL A 149 10.08 -2.73 4.28
C VAL A 149 10.31 -2.55 5.77
N ILE A 150 9.57 -1.65 6.40
CA ILE A 150 9.61 -1.46 7.86
C ILE A 150 8.25 -1.86 8.43
N PHE A 151 8.26 -2.79 9.38
CA PHE A 151 7.09 -3.16 10.15
C PHE A 151 7.07 -2.47 11.51
N GLU A 152 5.91 -1.98 11.90
CA GLU A 152 5.60 -1.52 13.24
C GLU A 152 4.50 -2.36 13.89
N SER A 153 4.70 -2.73 15.16
CA SER A 153 3.61 -3.17 16.02
C SER A 153 2.89 -1.98 16.66
N ARG A 154 1.56 -1.94 16.54
CA ARG A 154 0.72 -0.90 17.18
C ARG A 154 0.58 -1.09 18.69
N GLU A 155 0.91 -2.27 19.20
CA GLU A 155 0.84 -2.59 20.62
C GLU A 155 1.96 -1.90 21.40
N SER A 156 3.20 -1.96 20.88
CA SER A 156 4.39 -1.49 21.59
C SER A 156 5.20 -0.41 20.85
N GLY A 157 4.93 -0.18 19.56
CA GLY A 157 5.79 0.63 18.68
C GLY A 157 7.05 -0.10 18.21
N LYS A 158 7.19 -1.41 18.48
CA LYS A 158 8.34 -2.21 18.04
C LYS A 158 8.49 -2.17 16.53
N LEU A 159 9.71 -1.86 16.06
CA LEU A 159 10.07 -1.79 14.65
C LEU A 159 10.97 -2.95 14.21
N VAL A 160 10.74 -3.47 13.01
CA VAL A 160 11.64 -4.44 12.34
C VAL A 160 11.72 -4.10 10.87
N ASP A 161 12.94 -3.99 10.33
CA ASP A 161 13.18 -3.73 8.92
C ASP A 161 13.57 -4.99 8.13
N PHE A 162 13.24 -5.00 6.85
CA PHE A 162 13.53 -6.06 5.89
C PHE A 162 14.07 -5.46 4.60
N TRP A 163 15.33 -5.75 4.30
CA TRP A 163 15.90 -5.49 2.97
C TRP A 163 15.55 -6.64 2.02
N VAL A 164 14.69 -6.35 1.05
CA VAL A 164 14.29 -7.28 0.01
C VAL A 164 15.23 -7.11 -1.17
N LYS A 165 15.84 -8.20 -1.65
CA LYS A 165 16.66 -8.18 -2.87
C LYS A 165 15.82 -8.54 -4.09
N GLU A 166 16.26 -8.11 -5.26
CA GLU A 166 15.65 -8.49 -6.53
C GLU A 166 15.56 -10.02 -6.67
N ASN A 167 14.44 -10.47 -7.22
CA ASN A 167 14.23 -11.85 -7.66
C ASN A 167 13.68 -11.81 -9.09
N ARG A 168 14.55 -12.12 -10.06
CA ARG A 168 14.24 -11.97 -11.49
C ARG A 168 13.10 -12.88 -11.94
N ASP A 169 12.99 -14.08 -11.38
CA ASP A 169 11.93 -15.02 -11.74
C ASP A 169 10.55 -14.44 -11.36
N ILE A 170 10.42 -13.95 -10.13
CA ILE A 170 9.19 -13.29 -9.66
C ILE A 170 8.92 -11.99 -10.42
N GLN A 171 9.96 -11.21 -10.73
CA GLN A 171 9.80 -10.00 -11.54
C GLN A 171 9.39 -10.30 -12.98
N ASN A 172 9.79 -11.44 -13.55
CA ASN A 172 9.35 -11.88 -14.86
C ASN A 172 7.88 -12.30 -14.81
N GLU A 173 7.46 -13.09 -13.81
CA GLU A 173 6.06 -13.44 -13.58
C GLU A 173 5.16 -12.19 -13.46
N ILE A 174 5.62 -11.17 -12.70
CA ILE A 174 4.92 -9.88 -12.58
C ILE A 174 4.81 -9.17 -13.93
N GLY A 175 5.88 -9.21 -14.74
CA GLY A 175 5.89 -8.62 -16.08
C GLY A 175 4.87 -9.28 -17.01
N GLU A 176 4.89 -10.61 -17.10
CA GLU A 176 3.95 -11.39 -17.92
C GLU A 176 2.50 -11.15 -17.52
N LYS A 177 2.24 -11.13 -16.21
CA LYS A 177 0.93 -10.84 -15.66
C LYS A 177 0.42 -9.45 -16.05
N LEU A 178 1.27 -8.42 -15.93
CA LEU A 178 0.90 -7.06 -16.30
C LEU A 178 0.63 -6.94 -17.80
N GLN A 179 1.42 -7.60 -18.66
CA GLN A 179 1.15 -7.62 -20.10
C GLN A 179 -0.26 -8.18 -20.41
N GLN A 180 -0.68 -9.25 -19.73
CA GLN A 180 -2.03 -9.79 -19.89
C GLN A 180 -3.12 -8.80 -19.47
N ILE A 181 -2.94 -8.14 -18.32
CA ILE A 181 -3.88 -7.14 -17.79
C ILE A 181 -3.98 -5.94 -18.76
N ILE A 182 -2.84 -5.40 -19.19
CA ILE A 182 -2.76 -4.21 -20.04
C ILE A 182 -3.42 -4.47 -21.39
N LYS A 183 -3.22 -5.64 -21.99
CA LYS A 183 -3.91 -6.01 -23.25
C LYS A 183 -5.43 -5.87 -23.13
N VAL A 184 -6.01 -6.30 -22.01
CA VAL A 184 -7.45 -6.18 -21.76
C VAL A 184 -7.85 -4.74 -21.44
N VAL A 185 -7.14 -4.08 -20.53
CA VAL A 185 -7.45 -2.73 -20.06
C VAL A 185 -7.35 -1.70 -21.18
N SER A 186 -6.31 -1.76 -22.02
CA SER A 186 -6.17 -0.85 -23.17
C SER A 186 -7.28 -1.04 -24.19
N SER A 187 -7.84 -2.25 -24.34
CA SER A 187 -8.99 -2.48 -25.22
C SER A 187 -10.26 -1.80 -24.68
N ILE A 188 -10.44 -1.82 -23.35
CA ILE A 188 -11.54 -1.16 -22.66
C ILE A 188 -11.44 0.36 -22.84
N ILE A 189 -10.29 0.95 -22.51
CA ILE A 189 -10.08 2.40 -22.62
C ILE A 189 -10.36 2.91 -24.04
N LYS A 190 -9.97 2.16 -25.08
CA LYS A 190 -10.26 2.52 -26.48
C LYS A 190 -11.76 2.54 -26.78
N ASN A 191 -12.52 1.58 -26.26
CA ASN A 191 -13.95 1.46 -26.50
C ASN A 191 -14.80 2.51 -25.76
N TYR A 192 -14.29 3.10 -24.67
CA TYR A 192 -14.98 4.16 -23.92
C TYR A 192 -14.55 5.59 -24.33
N LYS A 193 -13.60 5.74 -25.26
CA LYS A 193 -13.16 7.04 -25.81
C LYS A 193 -13.67 7.31 -27.24
N LEU A 194 -14.70 6.58 -27.68
CA LEU A 194 -15.52 6.87 -28.86
C LEU A 194 -16.90 7.38 -28.40
#